data_AF-A0A7S2DHR6-F1
#
_entry.id   AF-A0A7S2DHR6-F1
#
_cell.length_a   1.000
_cell.length_b   1.000
_cell.length_c   1.000
_cell.angle_alpha   90.00
_cell.angle_beta   90.00
_cell.angle_gamma   90.00
#
_symmetry.space_group_name_H-M   'P 1'
#
loop_
_entity.id
_entity.type
_entity.pdbx_description
1 polymer ?
#
loop_
_entity_poly.entity_id
_entity_poly.type
_entity_poly.pdbx_seq_one_letter_code
_entity_poly.pdbx_strand_id
1 'polypeptide(L)'
;PEPLSQDAVLMDTTDAFLREWSALRGTEQRQLVDQTLRMPLWKTLRQRKAETVQSTRRLRQKPAPAADGTVATCGWCQKKCAPGSAYCSPACEEKANVRSSMAAARNTIFSIQHGVCQVCGLDAHSLFERVKAMTPPERHQELLRAGFKERKAMLENPQEGQ
;
A
#
# COMPACT_ATOMS: atom_id res chain seq x y z
N PRO A 1 -27.44 -37.47 -24.53
CA PRO A 1 -25.99 -37.51 -24.21
C PRO A 1 -25.53 -36.18 -23.61
N GLU A 2 -25.37 -36.20 -22.28
CA GLU A 2 -24.55 -35.37 -21.36
C GLU A 2 -24.30 -33.86 -21.59
N PRO A 3 -25.13 -33.00 -20.96
CA PRO A 3 -24.72 -31.64 -20.55
C PRO A 3 -24.34 -31.52 -19.05
N LEU A 4 -24.67 -32.52 -18.20
CA LEU A 4 -24.50 -32.43 -16.73
C LEU A 4 -23.04 -32.47 -16.24
N SER A 5 -22.09 -32.91 -17.08
CA SER A 5 -20.68 -33.07 -16.72
C SER A 5 -19.94 -31.74 -16.61
N GLN A 6 -20.29 -30.75 -17.44
CA GLN A 6 -19.64 -29.43 -17.43
C GLN A 6 -20.05 -28.60 -16.22
N ASP A 7 -21.31 -28.70 -15.80
CA ASP A 7 -21.83 -28.00 -14.62
C ASP A 7 -21.18 -28.52 -13.33
N ALA A 8 -20.99 -29.84 -13.21
CA ALA A 8 -20.33 -30.44 -12.06
C ALA A 8 -18.86 -30.00 -11.92
N VAL A 9 -18.11 -29.93 -13.03
CA VAL A 9 -16.72 -29.46 -13.05
C VAL A 9 -16.64 -27.95 -12.72
N LEU A 10 -17.59 -27.16 -13.22
CA LEU A 10 -17.66 -25.73 -12.89
C LEU A 10 -17.96 -25.50 -11.41
N MET A 11 -18.86 -26.28 -10.82
CA MET A 11 -19.15 -26.17 -9.38
C MET A 11 -17.96 -26.59 -8.52
N ASP A 12 -17.26 -27.67 -8.87
CA ASP A 12 -16.07 -28.13 -8.13
C ASP A 12 -14.92 -27.10 -8.20
N THR A 13 -14.70 -26.49 -9.36
CA THR A 13 -13.71 -25.41 -9.52
C THR A 13 -14.09 -24.13 -8.78
N THR A 14 -15.39 -23.81 -8.70
CA THR A 14 -15.92 -22.67 -7.94
C THR A 14 -15.77 -22.89 -6.44
N ASP A 15 -16.10 -24.07 -5.94
CA ASP A 15 -15.92 -24.44 -4.53
C ASP A 15 -14.45 -24.44 -4.12
N ALA A 16 -13.56 -24.94 -4.98
CA ALA A 16 -12.12 -24.87 -4.77
C ALA A 16 -11.63 -23.42 -4.70
N PHE A 17 -12.13 -22.55 -5.58
CA PHE A 17 -11.82 -21.12 -5.56
C PHE A 17 -12.28 -20.45 -4.26
N LEU A 18 -13.53 -20.68 -3.83
CA LEU A 18 -14.07 -20.09 -2.60
C LEU A 18 -13.31 -20.55 -1.35
N ARG A 19 -12.94 -21.84 -1.28
CA ARG A 19 -12.11 -22.39 -0.20
C ARG A 19 -10.74 -21.72 -0.15
N GLU A 20 -10.07 -21.59 -1.28
CA GLU A 20 -8.76 -20.95 -1.32
C GLU A 20 -8.86 -19.44 -1.03
N TRP A 21 -9.85 -18.75 -1.60
CA TRP A 21 -10.09 -17.32 -1.39
C TRP A 21 -10.41 -16.99 0.07
N SER A 22 -11.27 -17.78 0.72
CA SER A 22 -11.64 -17.61 2.13
C SER A 22 -10.49 -17.90 3.09
N ALA A 23 -9.54 -18.76 2.70
CA ALA A 23 -8.33 -19.03 3.48
C ALA A 23 -7.30 -17.88 3.46
N LEU A 24 -7.43 -16.92 2.54
CA LEU A 24 -6.52 -15.77 2.45
C LEU A 24 -6.82 -14.71 3.50
N ARG A 25 -5.77 -14.01 3.96
CA ARG A 25 -5.94 -12.82 4.80
C ARG A 25 -6.56 -11.69 3.97
N GLY A 26 -7.29 -10.79 4.61
CA GLY A 26 -7.87 -9.61 3.92
C GLY A 26 -6.82 -8.74 3.20
N THR A 27 -5.57 -8.70 3.68
CA THR A 27 -4.46 -8.04 2.97
C THR A 27 -4.03 -8.78 1.70
N GLU A 28 -4.13 -10.09 1.68
CA GLU A 28 -3.78 -10.94 0.53
C GLU A 28 -4.90 -10.93 -0.50
N GLN A 29 -6.16 -10.99 -0.07
CA GLN A 29 -7.32 -10.80 -0.95
C GLN A 29 -7.23 -9.47 -1.70
N ARG A 30 -6.95 -8.35 -1.00
CA ARG A 30 -6.74 -7.04 -1.63
C ARG A 30 -5.62 -7.00 -2.66
N GLN A 31 -4.58 -7.84 -2.52
CA GLN A 31 -3.51 -7.94 -3.52
C GLN A 31 -3.94 -8.65 -4.79
N LEU A 32 -5.05 -9.39 -4.77
CA LEU A 32 -5.59 -10.18 -5.87
C LEU A 32 -6.81 -9.54 -6.55
N VAL A 33 -7.45 -8.55 -5.93
CA VAL A 33 -8.56 -7.80 -6.53
C VAL A 33 -8.13 -7.18 -7.87
N ASP A 34 -9.07 -7.07 -8.81
CA ASP A 34 -8.90 -6.53 -10.18
C ASP A 34 -7.89 -7.26 -11.07
N GLN A 35 -7.67 -8.55 -10.81
CA GLN A 35 -6.78 -9.38 -11.62
C GLN A 35 -7.46 -10.60 -12.21
N THR A 36 -6.91 -11.05 -13.33
CA THR A 36 -7.17 -12.38 -13.85
C THR A 36 -6.54 -13.42 -12.93
N LEU A 37 -7.35 -14.02 -12.08
CA LEU A 37 -6.92 -15.06 -11.15
C LEU A 37 -6.92 -16.42 -11.83
N ARG A 38 -5.92 -17.23 -11.49
CA ARG A 38 -5.86 -18.65 -11.87
C ARG A 38 -5.63 -19.46 -10.61
N MET A 39 -6.31 -20.60 -10.53
CA MET A 39 -6.08 -21.55 -9.46
C MET A 39 -4.71 -22.23 -9.62
N PRO A 40 -3.97 -22.49 -8.54
CA PRO A 40 -4.24 -22.03 -7.18
C PRO A 40 -3.77 -20.57 -6.93
N LEU A 41 -4.59 -19.79 -6.21
CA LEU A 41 -4.41 -18.36 -5.92
C LEU A 41 -3.07 -18.01 -5.26
N TRP A 42 -2.51 -18.92 -4.44
CA TRP A 42 -1.22 -18.68 -3.78
C TRP A 42 -0.07 -18.47 -4.78
N LYS A 43 -0.13 -19.04 -5.99
CA LYS A 43 0.89 -18.83 -7.02
C LYS A 43 0.91 -17.38 -7.47
N THR A 44 -0.25 -16.81 -7.78
CA THR A 44 -0.40 -15.40 -8.14
C THR A 44 0.04 -14.47 -7.02
N LEU A 45 -0.30 -14.81 -5.77
CA LEU A 45 0.19 -14.08 -4.59
C LEU A 45 1.71 -14.11 -4.45
N ARG A 46 2.34 -15.28 -4.61
CA ARG A 46 3.79 -15.42 -4.51
C ARG A 46 4.51 -14.60 -5.58
N GLN A 47 4.00 -14.63 -6.81
CA GLN A 47 4.52 -13.83 -7.91
C GLN A 47 4.43 -12.33 -7.60
N ARG A 48 3.28 -11.85 -7.13
CA ARG A 48 3.09 -10.45 -6.70
C ARG A 48 4.02 -10.03 -5.56
N LYS A 49 4.20 -10.89 -4.56
CA LYS A 49 5.13 -10.63 -3.45
C LYS A 49 6.57 -10.51 -3.99
N ALA A 50 6.97 -11.38 -4.92
CA ALA A 50 8.29 -11.30 -5.55
C ALA A 50 8.47 -10.03 -6.40
N GLU A 51 7.48 -9.63 -7.19
CA GLU A 51 7.48 -8.39 -7.97
C GLU A 51 7.57 -7.14 -7.07
N THR A 52 6.85 -7.14 -5.95
CA THR A 52 6.90 -6.05 -4.96
C THR A 52 8.29 -5.93 -4.33
N VAL A 53 8.91 -7.04 -3.97
CA VAL A 53 10.29 -7.07 -3.43
C VAL A 53 11.30 -6.62 -4.48
N GLN A 54 11.14 -7.03 -5.74
CA GLN A 54 12.01 -6.57 -6.82
C GLN A 54 11.83 -5.08 -7.13
N SER A 55 10.60 -4.58 -7.11
CA SER A 55 10.29 -3.16 -7.33
C SER A 55 10.88 -2.29 -6.23
N THR A 56 10.69 -2.66 -4.96
CA THR A 56 11.27 -1.96 -3.81
C THR A 56 12.80 -2.00 -3.81
N ARG A 57 13.41 -3.11 -4.23
CA ARG A 57 14.86 -3.22 -4.41
C ARG A 57 15.38 -2.28 -5.50
N ARG A 58 14.68 -2.17 -6.64
CA ARG A 58 15.04 -1.22 -7.72
C ARG A 58 14.86 0.23 -7.28
N LEU A 59 13.82 0.55 -6.51
CA LEU A 59 13.59 1.89 -5.95
C LEU A 59 14.63 2.30 -4.91
N ARG A 60 15.16 1.35 -4.12
CA ARG A 60 16.24 1.60 -3.14
C ARG A 60 17.62 1.74 -3.77
N GLN A 61 17.81 1.23 -4.99
CA GLN A 61 19.06 1.40 -5.71
C GLN A 61 19.12 2.84 -6.24
N LYS A 62 19.87 3.70 -5.53
CA LYS A 62 20.33 4.97 -6.09
C LYS A 62 21.03 4.63 -7.42
N PRO A 63 20.61 5.19 -8.57
CA PRO A 63 21.27 4.89 -9.83
C PRO A 63 22.76 5.23 -9.66
N ALA A 64 23.61 4.23 -9.92
CA ALA A 64 25.05 4.43 -9.89
C ALA A 64 25.41 5.56 -10.86
N PRO A 65 26.35 6.46 -10.52
CA PRO A 65 26.89 7.38 -11.51
C PRO A 65 27.39 6.53 -12.68
N ALA A 66 26.82 6.77 -13.86
CA ALA A 66 27.16 6.04 -15.06
C ALA A 66 28.68 6.11 -15.28
N ALA A 67 29.34 4.96 -15.32
CA ALA A 67 30.69 4.87 -15.84
C ALA A 67 30.68 5.31 -17.31
N ASP A 68 31.74 6.00 -17.70
CA ASP A 68 31.88 6.71 -18.98
C ASP A 68 31.33 5.89 -20.17
N GLY A 69 30.33 6.47 -20.85
CA GLY A 69 29.76 5.95 -22.10
C GLY A 69 28.39 5.26 -21.99
N THR A 70 27.87 5.00 -20.78
CA THR A 70 26.49 4.47 -20.64
C THR A 70 25.46 5.60 -20.55
N VAL A 71 24.46 5.57 -21.43
CA VAL A 71 23.34 6.53 -21.39
C VAL A 71 22.59 6.35 -20.07
N ALA A 72 22.71 7.32 -19.16
CA ALA A 72 22.00 7.31 -17.90
C ALA A 72 20.48 7.21 -18.15
N THR A 73 19.81 6.27 -17.48
CA THR A 73 18.35 6.10 -17.57
C THR A 73 17.66 6.53 -16.28
N CYS A 74 16.48 7.13 -16.41
CA CYS A 74 15.66 7.58 -15.29
C CYS A 74 15.25 6.41 -14.40
N GLY A 75 15.51 6.52 -13.09
CA GLY A 75 15.12 5.51 -12.10
C GLY A 75 13.60 5.29 -11.96
N TRP A 76 12.79 6.18 -12.53
CA TRP A 76 11.33 6.08 -12.52
C TRP A 76 10.72 5.60 -13.85
N CYS A 77 10.96 6.33 -14.95
CA CYS A 77 10.33 6.08 -16.25
C CYS A 77 11.24 5.41 -17.27
N GLN A 78 12.51 5.15 -16.92
CA GLN A 78 13.51 4.49 -17.76
C GLN A 78 13.89 5.23 -19.05
N LYS A 79 13.42 6.47 -19.25
CA LYS A 79 13.86 7.34 -20.35
C LYS A 79 15.30 7.80 -20.16
N LYS A 80 15.95 8.21 -21.24
CA LYS A 80 17.29 8.81 -21.20
C LYS A 80 17.31 10.05 -20.30
N CYS A 81 18.33 10.18 -19.48
CA CYS A 81 18.60 11.30 -18.59
C CYS A 81 19.91 11.97 -18.97
N ALA A 82 20.06 13.23 -18.56
CA ALA A 82 21.37 13.85 -18.53
C ALA A 82 22.33 13.03 -17.64
N PRO A 83 23.59 12.87 -18.07
CA PRO A 83 24.60 12.22 -17.23
C PRO A 83 24.71 12.96 -15.89
N GLY A 84 24.78 12.20 -14.79
CA GLY A 84 24.80 12.74 -13.42
C GLY A 84 23.43 12.95 -12.77
N SER A 85 22.31 12.85 -13.51
CA SER A 85 20.97 12.88 -12.93
C SER A 85 20.36 11.49 -12.75
N ALA A 86 19.74 11.26 -11.58
CA ALA A 86 18.98 10.04 -11.29
C ALA A 86 17.62 9.98 -12.00
N TYR A 87 17.05 11.13 -12.36
CA TYR A 87 15.70 11.26 -12.90
C TYR A 87 15.66 12.24 -14.08
N CYS A 88 14.75 12.00 -15.03
CA CYS A 88 14.63 12.85 -16.23
C CYS A 88 13.83 14.14 -16.00
N SER A 89 13.18 14.26 -14.83
CA SER A 89 12.36 15.41 -14.46
C SER A 89 12.08 15.40 -12.96
N PRO A 90 11.79 16.56 -12.34
CA PRO A 90 11.33 16.64 -10.96
C PRO A 90 10.07 15.79 -10.70
N ALA A 91 9.17 15.71 -11.67
CA ALA A 91 7.98 14.88 -11.57
C ALA A 91 8.30 13.37 -11.46
N CYS A 92 9.38 12.89 -12.08
CA CYS A 92 9.82 11.50 -11.94
C CYS A 92 10.47 11.24 -10.57
N GLU A 93 11.23 12.22 -10.08
CA GLU A 93 11.82 12.19 -8.74
C GLU A 93 10.76 12.19 -7.65
N GLU A 94 9.76 13.08 -7.74
CA GLU A 94 8.67 13.16 -6.78
C GLU A 94 7.87 11.85 -6.73
N LYS A 95 7.54 11.28 -7.89
CA LYS A 95 6.85 9.98 -7.96
C LYS A 95 7.69 8.86 -7.34
N ALA A 96 9.01 8.87 -7.56
CA ALA A 96 9.92 7.93 -6.92
C ALA A 96 9.96 8.13 -5.40
N ASN A 97 9.97 9.38 -4.94
CA ASN A 97 9.94 9.74 -3.51
C ASN A 97 8.64 9.27 -2.85
N VAL A 98 7.47 9.55 -3.45
CA VAL A 98 6.16 9.08 -2.96
C VAL A 98 6.11 7.55 -2.88
N ARG A 99 6.67 6.82 -3.85
CA ARG A 99 6.72 5.35 -3.78
C ARG A 99 7.71 4.78 -2.76
N SER A 100 8.79 5.47 -2.47
CA SER A 100 9.89 4.97 -1.63
C SER A 100 9.84 5.49 -0.18
N SER A 101 9.13 6.59 0.07
CA SER A 101 8.99 7.22 1.37
C SER A 101 7.53 7.21 1.81
N MET A 102 7.25 6.46 2.87
CA MET A 102 5.93 6.46 3.53
C MET A 102 5.53 7.86 4.00
N ALA A 103 6.48 8.69 4.45
CA ALA A 103 6.20 10.06 4.86
C ALA A 103 5.78 10.94 3.67
N ALA A 104 6.46 10.84 2.52
CA ALA A 104 6.08 11.57 1.31
C ALA A 104 4.70 11.15 0.80
N ALA A 105 4.40 9.84 0.83
CA ALA A 105 3.07 9.33 0.50
C ALA A 105 1.99 9.87 1.44
N ARG A 106 2.21 9.80 2.76
CA ARG A 106 1.27 10.32 3.76
C ARG A 106 1.02 11.82 3.59
N ASN A 107 2.07 12.62 3.38
CA ASN A 107 1.93 14.07 3.19
C ASN A 107 1.13 14.42 1.93
N THR A 108 1.34 13.67 0.84
CA THR A 108 0.58 13.87 -0.41
C THR A 108 -0.90 13.50 -0.24
N ILE A 109 -1.20 12.43 0.50
CA ILE A 109 -2.60 12.06 0.79
C ILE A 109 -3.23 13.10 1.73
N PHE A 110 -2.49 13.54 2.74
CA PHE A 110 -2.96 14.53 3.71
C PHE A 110 -3.28 15.87 3.07
N SER A 111 -2.51 16.34 2.09
CA SER A 111 -2.81 17.60 1.39
C SER A 111 -4.14 17.56 0.60
N ILE A 112 -4.61 16.37 0.23
CA ILE A 112 -5.86 16.16 -0.52
C ILE A 112 -7.03 15.87 0.42
N GLN A 113 -6.81 15.01 1.42
CA GLN A 113 -7.86 14.47 2.28
C GLN A 113 -7.96 15.15 3.64
N HIS A 114 -6.97 15.97 4.01
CA HIS A 114 -6.90 16.68 5.30
C HIS A 114 -7.06 15.78 6.54
N GLY A 115 -6.71 14.49 6.42
CA GLY A 115 -6.87 13.51 7.51
C GLY A 115 -8.28 12.92 7.65
N VAL A 116 -9.18 13.16 6.69
CA VAL A 116 -10.53 12.60 6.66
C VAL A 116 -10.56 11.23 5.97
N CYS A 117 -11.04 10.22 6.70
CA CYS A 117 -11.21 8.87 6.17
C CYS A 117 -12.26 8.85 5.04
N GLN A 118 -11.86 8.42 3.85
CA GLN A 118 -12.74 8.36 2.68
C GLN A 118 -13.80 7.24 2.76
N VAL A 119 -13.68 6.32 3.72
CA VAL A 119 -14.63 5.20 3.89
C VAL A 119 -15.71 5.53 4.91
N CYS A 120 -15.33 6.04 6.08
CA CYS A 120 -16.26 6.30 7.18
C CYS A 120 -16.47 7.79 7.51
N GLY A 121 -15.77 8.71 6.84
CA GLY A 121 -15.90 10.15 7.06
C GLY A 121 -15.28 10.68 8.36
N LEU A 122 -14.63 9.82 9.17
CA LEU A 122 -13.97 10.26 10.39
C LEU A 122 -12.81 11.21 10.06
N ASP A 123 -12.84 12.40 10.65
CA ASP A 123 -11.69 13.31 10.68
C ASP A 123 -10.68 12.86 11.75
N ALA A 124 -9.69 12.09 11.31
CA ALA A 124 -8.66 11.55 12.18
C ALA A 124 -7.66 12.62 12.64
N HIS A 125 -7.44 13.67 11.85
CA HIS A 125 -6.55 14.77 12.21
C HIS A 125 -7.15 15.61 13.34
N SER A 126 -8.42 15.99 13.21
CA SER A 126 -9.12 16.72 14.28
C SER A 126 -9.22 15.90 15.56
N LEU A 127 -9.44 14.58 15.45
CA LEU A 127 -9.39 13.68 16.61
C LEU A 127 -8.01 13.70 17.27
N PHE A 128 -6.94 13.59 16.47
CA PHE A 128 -5.57 13.65 16.97
C PHE A 128 -5.26 14.95 17.71
N GLU A 129 -5.60 16.11 17.14
CA GLU A 129 -5.38 17.42 17.78
C GLU A 129 -6.10 17.52 19.14
N ARG A 130 -7.33 17.01 19.25
CA ARG A 130 -8.04 16.94 20.54
C ARG A 130 -7.34 16.02 21.54
N VAL A 131 -7.01 14.79 21.14
CA VAL A 131 -6.35 13.80 22.00
C VAL A 131 -4.98 14.32 22.48
N LYS A 132 -4.23 14.98 21.61
CA LYS A 132 -2.92 15.57 21.93
C LYS A 132 -3.02 16.62 23.04
N ALA A 133 -4.06 17.45 23.02
CA ALA A 133 -4.31 18.49 24.02
C ALA A 133 -4.87 17.97 25.37
N MET A 134 -5.33 16.72 25.42
CA MET A 134 -5.95 16.11 26.61
C MET A 134 -4.94 15.42 27.54
N THR A 135 -5.35 15.19 28.79
CA THR A 135 -4.62 14.35 29.75
C THR A 135 -4.83 12.86 29.47
N PRO A 136 -3.93 11.94 29.89
CA PRO A 136 -4.05 10.52 29.58
C PRO A 136 -5.40 9.85 29.91
N PRO A 137 -6.06 10.15 31.06
CA PRO A 137 -7.40 9.62 31.34
C PRO A 137 -8.47 10.11 30.35
N GLU A 138 -8.42 11.39 29.96
CA GLU A 138 -9.36 11.99 29.01
C GLU A 138 -9.13 11.45 27.58
N ARG A 139 -7.85 11.21 27.21
CA ARG A 139 -7.49 10.58 25.93
C ARG A 139 -8.17 9.23 25.77
N HIS A 140 -8.17 8.40 26.81
CA HIS A 140 -8.83 7.10 26.79
C HIS A 140 -10.33 7.23 26.45
N GLN A 141 -11.03 8.13 27.12
CA GLN A 141 -12.46 8.33 26.91
C GLN A 141 -12.77 8.86 25.50
N GLU A 142 -11.97 9.80 24.99
CA GLU A 142 -12.14 10.36 23.65
C GLU A 142 -11.86 9.32 22.53
N LEU A 143 -10.85 8.47 22.72
CA LEU A 143 -10.53 7.39 21.78
C LEU A 143 -11.62 6.32 21.74
N LEU A 144 -12.15 5.93 22.90
CA LEU A 144 -13.28 5.00 22.98
C LEU A 144 -14.53 5.58 22.30
N ARG A 145 -14.83 6.87 22.54
CA ARG A 145 -15.95 7.57 21.89
C ARG A 145 -15.81 7.56 20.36
N ALA A 146 -14.59 7.69 19.85
CA ALA A 146 -14.29 7.64 18.43
C ALA A 146 -14.17 6.21 17.85
N GLY A 147 -14.39 5.17 18.66
CA GLY A 147 -14.38 3.76 18.22
C GLY A 147 -12.98 3.13 18.11
N PHE A 148 -11.95 3.75 18.70
CA PHE A 148 -10.60 3.21 18.72
C PHE A 148 -10.36 2.37 19.98
N LYS A 149 -9.53 1.34 19.84
CA LYS A 149 -8.93 0.65 20.99
C LYS A 149 -7.71 1.45 21.44
N GLU A 150 -7.62 1.81 22.72
CA GLU A 150 -6.42 2.52 23.18
C GLU A 150 -5.16 1.69 22.95
N ARG A 151 -4.08 2.41 22.66
CA ARG A 151 -2.72 1.87 22.72
C ARG A 151 -1.92 2.76 23.63
N LYS A 152 -0.97 2.18 24.37
CA LYS A 152 -0.10 2.92 25.30
C LYS A 152 0.53 4.17 24.64
N ALA A 153 1.01 4.03 23.40
CA ALA A 153 1.56 5.13 22.62
C ALA A 153 0.57 6.30 22.39
N MET A 154 -0.72 6.01 22.17
CA MET A 154 -1.74 7.04 21.96
C MET A 154 -2.13 7.76 23.25
N LEU A 155 -1.99 7.09 24.40
CA LEU A 155 -2.30 7.66 25.72
C LEU A 155 -1.14 8.48 26.27
N GLU A 156 0.10 8.09 26.04
CA GLU A 156 1.28 8.73 26.62
C GLU A 156 1.88 9.80 25.70
N ASN A 157 2.10 9.47 24.44
CA ASN A 157 2.77 10.33 23.47
C ASN A 157 2.13 10.20 22.07
N PRO A 158 0.90 10.74 21.88
CA PRO A 158 0.22 10.68 20.60
C PRO A 158 1.07 11.39 19.54
N GLN A 159 1.40 10.67 18.47
CA GLN A 159 2.16 11.19 17.33
C GLN A 159 1.34 11.07 16.05
N GLU A 160 1.49 12.07 15.20
CA GLU A 160 0.87 12.08 13.89
C GLU A 160 1.66 11.21 12.90
N GLY A 161 0.97 10.43 12.08
CA GLY A 161 1.60 9.64 11.01
C GLY A 161 2.31 8.36 11.45
N GLN A 162 1.97 7.82 12.63
CA GLN A 162 2.37 6.49 13.12
C GLN A 162 1.47 5.38 12.58
#